data_AF-A0A2W1JVK6-F1
#
_entry.id   AF-A0A2W1JVK6-F1
#
_cell.length_a   1.000
_cell.length_b   1.000
_cell.length_c   1.000
_cell.angle_alpha   90.00
_cell.angle_beta   90.00
_cell.angle_gamma   90.00
#
_symmetry.space_group_name_H-M   'P 1'
#
loop_
_entity.id
_entity.type
_entity.pdbx_description
1 polymer ?
#
loop_
_entity_poly.entity_id
_entity_poly.type
_entity_poly.pdbx_seq_one_letter_code
_entity_poly.pdbx_strand_id
1 'polypeptide(L)'
;MRKLSAMLVSTKPVTKTVLNWQIETVENTEKAIKKIICKPYKVLAISSEVPESDFAKAKKMIAVLQPETVVISIAGQEDLGTQLNTAFFQNKYRNKAYKVLDNSFEIALSNALKNSNN
;
A
#
# COMPACT_ATOMS: atom_id res chain seq x y z
N MET A 1 -17.46 -8.13 0.59
CA MET A 1 -15.99 -7.92 0.57
C MET A 1 -15.69 -6.52 1.11
N ARG A 2 -14.88 -6.38 2.17
CA ARG A 2 -14.53 -5.07 2.75
C ARG A 2 -13.53 -4.36 1.83
N LYS A 3 -13.87 -3.16 1.33
CA LYS A 3 -12.95 -2.32 0.53
C LYS A 3 -11.83 -1.80 1.42
N LEU A 4 -10.61 -1.72 0.89
CA LEU A 4 -9.45 -1.13 1.57
C LEU A 4 -9.55 0.40 1.52
N SER A 5 -9.25 1.08 2.63
CA SER A 5 -9.30 2.55 2.68
C SER A 5 -7.92 3.15 2.45
N ALA A 6 -7.82 4.02 1.45
CA ALA A 6 -6.64 4.83 1.15
C ALA A 6 -6.99 6.32 1.21
N MET A 7 -6.04 7.13 1.65
CA MET A 7 -6.18 8.59 1.66
C MET A 7 -5.20 9.18 0.64
N LEU A 8 -5.66 10.13 -0.15
CA LEU A 8 -4.85 10.84 -1.13
C LEU A 8 -4.78 12.32 -0.78
N VAL A 9 -3.58 12.86 -0.58
CA VAL A 9 -3.35 14.29 -0.44
C VAL A 9 -3.06 14.88 -1.81
N SER A 10 -4.02 15.60 -2.37
CA SER A 10 -3.88 16.28 -3.66
C SER A 10 -4.81 17.49 -3.72
N THR A 11 -4.34 18.56 -4.35
CA THR A 11 -5.09 19.78 -4.66
C THR A 11 -6.09 19.57 -5.81
N LYS A 12 -5.92 18.51 -6.61
CA LYS A 12 -6.81 18.15 -7.70
C LYS A 12 -7.76 17.03 -7.26
N PRO A 13 -9.09 17.16 -7.46
CA PRO A 13 -10.03 16.11 -7.14
C PRO A 13 -9.78 14.89 -8.04
N VAL A 14 -9.41 13.77 -7.43
CA VAL A 14 -9.21 12.51 -8.16
C VAL A 14 -10.46 11.65 -8.02
N THR A 15 -11.18 11.52 -9.13
CA THR A 15 -12.42 10.74 -9.22
C THR A 15 -12.18 9.27 -9.62
N LYS A 16 -10.92 8.85 -9.76
CA LYS A 16 -10.59 7.48 -10.18
C LYS A 16 -10.99 6.49 -9.10
N THR A 17 -12.08 5.78 -9.34
CA THR A 17 -12.43 4.54 -8.65
C THR A 17 -11.36 3.49 -8.94
N VAL A 18 -10.47 3.28 -7.97
CA VAL A 18 -9.54 2.16 -7.99
C VAL A 18 -10.25 0.92 -7.45
N LEU A 19 -10.20 -0.18 -8.20
CA LEU A 19 -10.82 -1.45 -7.82
C LEU A 19 -10.38 -1.88 -6.40
N ASN A 20 -11.34 -2.25 -5.54
CA ASN A 20 -11.14 -2.63 -4.14
C ASN A 20 -10.63 -1.55 -3.17
N TRP A 21 -10.45 -0.31 -3.63
CA TRP A 21 -10.04 0.81 -2.79
C TRP A 21 -11.12 1.87 -2.66
N GLN A 22 -11.33 2.34 -1.44
CA GLN A 22 -12.06 3.57 -1.15
C GLN A 22 -11.03 4.67 -0.96
N ILE A 23 -10.94 5.57 -1.93
CA ILE A 23 -10.00 6.70 -1.93
C ILE A 23 -10.71 7.92 -1.37
N GLU A 24 -10.13 8.52 -0.35
CA GLU A 24 -10.57 9.80 0.18
C GLU A 24 -9.54 10.87 -0.14
N THR A 25 -9.94 11.85 -0.95
CA THR A 25 -9.06 12.95 -1.36
C THR A 25 -9.12 14.08 -0.34
N VAL A 26 -7.96 14.62 0.03
CA VAL A 26 -7.82 15.71 0.97
C VAL A 26 -6.83 16.73 0.39
N GLU A 27 -7.15 18.01 0.47
CA GLU A 27 -6.35 19.07 -0.14
C GLU A 27 -5.08 19.43 0.66
N ASN A 28 -5.05 19.11 1.96
CA ASN A 28 -4.00 19.55 2.88
C ASN A 28 -3.51 18.38 3.76
N THR A 29 -2.20 18.33 3.96
CA THR A 29 -1.50 17.37 4.83
C THR A 29 -2.01 17.42 6.27
N GLU A 30 -2.33 18.60 6.81
CA GLU A 30 -2.86 18.74 8.17
C GLU A 30 -4.25 18.11 8.33
N LYS A 31 -5.12 18.34 7.34
CA LYS A 31 -6.45 17.71 7.29
C LYS A 31 -6.31 16.19 7.14
N ALA A 32 -5.29 15.73 6.40
CA ALA A 32 -5.02 14.31 6.24
C ALA A 32 -4.60 13.67 7.57
N ILE A 33 -3.69 14.30 8.32
CA ILE A 33 -3.26 13.83 9.65
C ILE A 33 -4.45 13.77 10.61
N LYS A 34 -5.29 14.82 10.68
CA LYS A 34 -6.49 14.82 11.54
C LYS A 34 -7.43 13.66 11.21
N LYS A 35 -7.67 13.39 9.92
CA LYS A 35 -8.55 12.28 9.52
C LYS A 35 -7.94 10.91 9.78
N ILE A 36 -6.63 10.75 9.61
CA ILE A 36 -5.90 9.51 9.93
C ILE A 36 -6.00 9.17 11.42
N ILE A 37 -5.99 10.17 12.30
CA ILE A 37 -6.22 9.96 13.73
C ILE A 37 -7.64 9.43 13.99
N CYS A 38 -8.65 9.98 13.30
CA CYS A 38 -10.05 9.59 13.50
C CYS A 38 -10.43 8.25 12.86
N LYS A 39 -9.79 7.85 11.76
CA LYS A 39 -10.08 6.62 11.03
C LYS A 39 -8.80 5.93 10.58
N PRO A 40 -8.67 4.61 10.76
CA PRO A 40 -7.49 3.88 10.31
C PRO A 40 -7.49 3.75 8.78
N TYR A 41 -6.50 4.34 8.12
CA TYR A 41 -6.25 4.16 6.69
C TYR A 41 -5.05 3.23 6.49
N LYS A 42 -5.12 2.37 5.47
CA LYS A 42 -4.02 1.42 5.18
C LYS A 42 -2.88 2.06 4.38
N VAL A 43 -3.21 3.05 3.55
CA VAL A 43 -2.22 3.78 2.76
C VAL A 43 -2.56 5.26 2.76
N LEU A 44 -1.57 6.11 3.03
CA LEU A 44 -1.58 7.53 2.74
C LEU A 44 -0.70 7.78 1.51
N ALA A 45 -1.34 8.23 0.43
CA ALA A 45 -0.69 8.76 -0.74
C ALA A 45 -0.60 10.29 -0.65
N ILE A 46 0.56 10.84 -0.94
CA ILE A 46 0.78 12.29 -1.03
C ILE A 46 1.26 12.59 -2.44
N SER A 47 0.59 13.52 -3.12
CA SER A 47 1.00 13.96 -4.45
C SER A 47 2.37 14.65 -4.39
N SER A 48 3.20 14.45 -5.42
CA SER A 48 4.49 15.13 -5.57
C SER A 48 4.39 16.65 -5.73
N GLU A 49 3.18 17.19 -5.93
CA GLU A 49 2.90 18.63 -5.90
C GLU A 49 3.06 19.22 -4.49
N VAL A 50 3.02 18.38 -3.44
CA VAL A 50 3.24 18.80 -2.05
C VAL A 50 4.75 18.92 -1.79
N PRO A 51 5.22 20.01 -1.15
CA PRO A 51 6.64 20.19 -0.86
C PRO A 51 7.20 19.04 -0.01
N GLU A 52 8.43 18.63 -0.32
CA GLU A 52 9.11 17.50 0.32
C GLU A 52 9.27 17.68 1.84
N SER A 53 9.40 18.93 2.29
CA SER A 53 9.45 19.28 3.72
C SER A 53 8.20 18.86 4.47
N ASP A 54 7.02 19.02 3.87
CA ASP A 54 5.74 18.65 4.47
C ASP A 54 5.47 17.15 4.32
N PHE A 55 5.94 16.53 3.24
CA PHE A 55 5.96 15.07 3.10
C PHE A 55 6.77 14.40 4.23
N ALA A 56 7.98 14.91 4.51
CA ALA A 56 8.85 14.37 5.54
C ALA A 56 8.24 14.51 6.95
N LYS A 57 7.60 15.65 7.24
CA LYS A 57 6.86 15.87 8.51
C LYS A 57 5.68 14.92 8.63
N ALA A 58 4.85 14.80 7.60
CA ALA A 58 3.70 13.91 7.59
C ALA A 58 4.12 12.45 7.79
N LYS A 59 5.19 12.01 7.10
CA LYS A 59 5.75 10.66 7.26
C LYS A 59 6.21 10.39 8.70
N LYS A 60 6.93 11.33 9.33
CA LYS A 60 7.38 11.21 10.72
C LYS A 60 6.20 11.16 11.69
N MET A 61 5.21 12.04 11.52
CA MET A 61 4.02 12.05 12.39
C MET A 61 3.20 10.77 12.27
N ILE A 62 2.99 10.26 11.05
CA ILE A 62 2.20 9.04 10.83
C ILE A 62 2.94 7.81 11.34
N ALA A 63 4.27 7.75 11.19
CA ALA A 63 5.05 6.66 11.76
C ALA A 63 4.88 6.53 13.28
N VAL A 64 4.64 7.65 13.98
CA VAL A 64 4.37 7.68 15.43
C VAL A 64 2.90 7.38 15.74
N LEU A 65 1.97 7.98 15.01
CA LEU A 65 0.53 7.91 15.30
C LEU A 65 -0.13 6.61 14.83
N GLN A 66 0.25 6.11 13.66
CA GLN A 66 -0.25 4.86 13.05
C GLN A 66 0.90 4.16 12.31
N PRO A 67 1.74 3.39 13.01
CA PRO A 67 2.90 2.72 12.41
C PRO A 67 2.52 1.69 11.33
N GLU A 68 1.27 1.23 11.31
CA GLU A 68 0.77 0.30 10.31
C GLU A 68 0.40 0.95 8.97
N THR A 69 0.32 2.28 8.91
CA THR A 69 -0.10 3.02 7.72
C THR A 69 1.09 3.26 6.80
N VAL A 70 0.95 2.85 5.54
CA VAL A 70 2.00 3.05 4.52
C VAL A 70 1.90 4.46 3.97
N VAL A 71 2.99 5.23 4.02
CA VAL A 71 3.06 6.57 3.42
C VAL A 71 3.85 6.51 2.11
N ILE A 72 3.24 6.94 1.00
CA ILE A 72 3.86 6.98 -0.33
C ILE A 72 3.76 8.36 -0.98
N SER A 73 4.76 8.70 -1.78
CA SER A 73 4.72 9.86 -2.68
C SER A 73 4.28 9.39 -4.07
N ILE A 74 3.43 10.18 -4.73
CA ILE A 74 2.84 9.85 -6.03
C ILE A 74 3.13 10.98 -7.02
N ALA A 75 3.87 10.64 -8.09
CA ALA A 75 4.24 11.57 -9.15
C ALA A 75 3.16 11.80 -10.21
N GLY A 76 2.09 10.98 -10.24
CA GLY A 76 1.03 11.09 -11.24
C GLY A 76 -0.21 10.24 -10.93
N GLN A 77 -1.38 10.70 -11.39
CA GLN A 77 -2.68 10.07 -11.12
C GLN A 77 -3.02 8.90 -12.05
N GLU A 78 -2.21 8.66 -13.09
CA GLU A 78 -2.50 7.61 -14.08
C GLU A 78 -2.38 6.20 -13.49
N ASP A 79 -1.42 5.99 -12.59
CA ASP A 79 -1.10 4.68 -11.98
C ASP A 79 -1.43 4.59 -10.48
N LEU A 80 -2.33 5.44 -9.98
CA LEU A 80 -2.68 5.51 -8.55
C LEU A 80 -3.03 4.13 -7.98
N GLY A 81 -3.82 3.33 -8.71
CA GLY A 81 -4.21 2.00 -8.26
C GLY A 81 -3.06 1.00 -8.17
N THR A 82 -2.18 1.02 -9.16
CA THR A 82 -0.98 0.16 -9.21
C THR A 82 -0.01 0.55 -8.10
N GLN A 83 0.22 1.86 -7.89
CA GLN A 83 1.11 2.35 -6.84
C GLN A 83 0.58 2.04 -5.43
N LEU A 84 -0.74 2.21 -5.20
CA LEU A 84 -1.38 1.84 -3.92
C LEU A 84 -1.28 0.34 -3.65
N ASN A 85 -1.57 -0.50 -4.65
CA ASN A 85 -1.47 -1.95 -4.51
C ASN A 85 -0.02 -2.37 -4.23
N THR A 86 0.94 -1.89 -5.03
CA THR A 86 2.36 -2.20 -4.85
C THR A 86 2.84 -1.78 -3.46
N ALA A 87 2.52 -0.57 -3.01
CA ALA A 87 2.92 -0.09 -1.68
C ALA A 87 2.30 -0.91 -0.54
N PHE A 88 0.99 -1.19 -0.65
CA PHE A 88 0.29 -2.00 0.34
C PHE A 88 0.83 -3.43 0.41
N PHE A 89 1.01 -4.08 -0.74
CA PHE A 89 1.53 -5.44 -0.81
C PHE A 89 3.00 -5.52 -0.42
N GLN A 90 3.85 -4.58 -0.85
CA GLN A 90 5.24 -4.52 -0.39
C GLN A 90 5.31 -4.43 1.13
N ASN A 91 4.53 -3.56 1.79
CA ASN A 91 4.57 -3.45 3.24
C ASN A 91 3.95 -4.69 3.94
N LYS A 92 2.84 -5.22 3.41
CA LYS A 92 2.17 -6.41 3.95
C LYS A 92 3.03 -7.68 3.83
N TYR A 93 3.86 -7.76 2.79
CA TYR A 93 4.71 -8.91 2.49
C TYR A 93 6.17 -8.70 2.90
N ARG A 94 6.59 -7.51 3.34
CA ARG A 94 7.97 -7.27 3.78
C ARG A 94 8.40 -8.15 4.96
N ASN A 95 7.49 -8.41 5.89
CA ASN A 95 7.74 -9.21 7.09
C ASN A 95 7.23 -10.65 6.98
N LYS A 96 6.47 -10.95 5.93
CA LYS A 96 6.18 -12.33 5.56
C LYS A 96 7.12 -12.66 4.43
N ALA A 97 8.27 -13.23 4.76
CA ALA A 97 8.92 -14.17 3.87
C ALA A 97 7.88 -15.25 3.55
N TYR A 98 6.97 -14.95 2.63
CA TYR A 98 6.19 -15.96 1.99
C TYR A 98 7.26 -16.85 1.39
N LYS A 99 7.31 -18.09 1.89
CA LYS A 99 7.65 -19.22 1.04
C LYS A 99 6.74 -19.12 -0.17
N VAL A 100 7.10 -18.27 -1.13
CA VAL A 100 6.44 -18.18 -2.42
C VAL A 100 6.76 -19.53 -3.01
N LEU A 101 5.81 -20.44 -2.80
CA LEU A 101 5.79 -21.79 -3.32
C LEU A 101 7.05 -22.58 -2.96
N ASP A 102 7.01 -23.26 -1.82
CA ASP A 102 7.90 -24.38 -1.51
C ASP A 102 7.57 -25.57 -2.47
N ASN A 103 7.64 -25.32 -3.78
CA ASN A 103 7.52 -26.32 -4.85
C ASN A 103 8.60 -27.39 -4.72
N SER A 104 9.58 -27.19 -3.83
CA SER A 104 10.56 -28.21 -3.46
C SER A 104 9.89 -29.52 -3.04
N PHE A 105 8.76 -29.46 -2.32
CA PHE A 105 8.04 -30.66 -1.90
C PHE A 105 7.38 -31.37 -3.09
N GLU A 106 6.65 -30.64 -3.95
CA GLU A 106 6.01 -31.23 -5.13
C GLU A 106 7.03 -31.74 -6.15
N ILE A 107 8.16 -31.04 -6.34
CA ILE A 107 9.27 -31.46 -7.20
C ILE A 107 9.95 -32.71 -6.62
N ALA A 108 10.21 -32.75 -5.32
CA ALA A 108 10.81 -33.92 -4.65
C ALA A 108 9.88 -35.14 -4.74
N LEU A 109 8.57 -34.96 -4.51
CA LEU A 109 7.58 -36.01 -4.64
C LEU A 109 7.48 -36.52 -6.09
N SER A 110 7.44 -35.62 -7.07
CA SER A 110 7.37 -36.00 -8.48
C SER A 110 8.63 -36.74 -8.95
N ASN A 111 9.81 -36.37 -8.43
CA ASN A 111 11.07 -37.09 -8.70
C ASN A 111 11.10 -38.46 -8.02
N ALA A 112 10.63 -38.57 -6.77
CA ALA A 112 10.54 -39.85 -6.07
C ALA A 112 9.60 -40.82 -6.79
N LEU A 113 8.44 -40.33 -7.25
CA LEU A 113 7.46 -41.13 -8.01
C LEU A 113 7.98 -41.53 -9.40
N LYS A 114 8.73 -40.67 -10.08
CA LYS A 114 9.38 -41.02 -11.36
C LYS A 114 10.43 -42.12 -11.21
N ASN A 115 11.24 -42.08 -10.15
CA ASN A 115 12.28 -43.07 -9.91
C ASN A 115 11.76 -44.40 -9.34
N SER A 116 10.51 -44.44 -8.87
CA SER A 116 9.86 -45.67 -8.36
C SER A 116 9.22 -46.53 -9.46
N ASN A 117 9.12 -46.01 -10.70
CA ASN A 117 8.44 -46.67 -11.83
C ASN A 117 9.40 -47.16 -12.93
N ASN A 118 10.71 -47.22 -12.66
CA ASN A 118 11.74 -47.89 -13.46
C ASN A 118 12.32 -49.06 -12.67
#